data_AF-A0A8B8M487-F1
#
_entry.id   AF-A0A8B8M487-F1
#
_cell.length_a   1.000
_cell.length_b   1.000
_cell.length_c   1.000
_cell.angle_alpha   90.00
_cell.angle_beta   90.00
_cell.angle_gamma   90.00
#
_symmetry.space_group_name_H-M   'P 1'
#
loop_
_entity.id
_entity.type
_entity.pdbx_description
1 polymer ?
#
loop_
_entity_poly.entity_id
_entity_poly.type
_entity_poly.pdbx_seq_one_letter_code
_entity_poly.pdbx_strand_id
1 'polypeptide(L)'
;MFGFRKAPPARASSEPIPAAAKSEGNYFDDEDDDWGRKPSSTAKDKNSLESKSVQELEDYAVSKAEDTTKSVNNCLRIAEDIREDATRTLDMLHQQGEQITRTHNMVVETEKDLSRGEKLLNNLGGMFSKPWKPKKTREIQGPVITPDNPSKKNIANKEDREKLGLSPMPKGRSAPTTPPNEPANAYQKVDVEKAKQDDALSDLSDILGDLKGMAIGMGTELDRQNKALDNLSDDVDELNSRVKGANQRARKLVGK
;
A
#
# COMPACT_ATOMS: atom_id res chain seq x y z
N MET A 1 1.91 49.46 -56.04
CA MET A 1 0.93 48.37 -55.82
C MET A 1 1.18 47.79 -54.44
N PHE A 2 0.35 48.16 -53.47
CA PHE A 2 0.48 47.77 -52.07
C PHE A 2 -0.12 46.37 -51.86
N GLY A 3 0.74 45.37 -51.70
CA GLY A 3 0.33 43.97 -51.45
C GLY A 3 0.30 43.68 -49.96
N PHE A 4 -0.90 43.70 -49.39
CA PHE A 4 -1.19 43.35 -48.00
C PHE A 4 -0.81 41.89 -47.70
N ARG A 5 0.12 41.68 -46.76
CA ARG A 5 0.38 40.36 -46.16
C ARG A 5 -0.70 40.09 -45.11
N LYS A 6 -1.53 39.08 -45.36
CA LYS A 6 -2.61 38.61 -44.49
C LYS A 6 -2.00 37.78 -43.35
N ALA A 7 -2.04 38.31 -42.13
CA ALA A 7 -1.71 37.57 -40.91
C ALA A 7 -2.84 36.56 -40.58
N PRO A 8 -2.53 35.36 -40.05
CA PRO A 8 -3.56 34.46 -39.56
C PRO A 8 -4.20 34.98 -38.26
N PRO A 9 -5.50 34.74 -38.04
CA PRO A 9 -6.25 35.33 -36.93
C PRO A 9 -5.87 34.71 -35.58
N ALA A 10 -5.63 35.57 -34.59
CA ALA A 10 -5.69 35.20 -33.18
C ALA A 10 -7.11 34.72 -32.88
N ARG A 11 -7.29 33.42 -32.61
CA ARG A 11 -8.53 32.87 -32.08
C ARG A 11 -8.61 33.18 -30.59
N ALA A 12 -9.24 34.30 -30.27
CA ALA A 12 -10.05 34.40 -29.07
C ALA A 12 -11.32 33.57 -29.32
N SER A 13 -11.47 32.48 -28.58
CA SER A 13 -12.73 31.75 -28.44
C SER A 13 -12.83 31.36 -26.97
N SER A 14 -13.48 32.24 -26.23
CA SER A 14 -14.00 32.06 -24.90
C SER A 14 -15.02 30.92 -24.89
N GLU A 15 -14.61 29.75 -24.40
CA GLU A 15 -15.52 28.79 -23.80
C GLU A 15 -15.46 28.93 -22.28
N PRO A 16 -16.60 29.03 -21.59
CA PRO A 16 -16.63 29.17 -20.15
C PRO A 16 -16.22 27.84 -19.50
N ILE A 17 -15.22 27.91 -18.62
CA ILE A 17 -14.95 26.83 -17.67
C ILE A 17 -16.25 26.59 -16.90
N PRO A 18 -16.78 25.35 -16.82
CA PRO A 18 -17.96 25.09 -16.00
C PRO A 18 -17.63 25.52 -14.56
N ALA A 19 -18.42 26.47 -14.05
CA ALA A 19 -18.32 26.92 -12.68
C ALA A 19 -18.43 25.68 -11.78
N ALA A 20 -17.34 25.39 -11.06
CA ALA A 20 -17.36 24.41 -9.99
C ALA A 20 -18.50 24.81 -9.04
N ALA A 21 -19.43 23.88 -8.84
CA ALA A 21 -20.46 24.02 -7.83
C ALA A 21 -19.76 24.34 -6.51
N LYS A 22 -20.09 25.48 -5.91
CA LYS A 22 -19.76 25.79 -4.53
C LYS A 22 -20.52 24.80 -3.66
N SER A 23 -19.93 23.64 -3.38
CA SER A 23 -20.28 22.87 -2.21
C SER A 23 -19.47 23.46 -1.05
N GLU A 24 -20.16 24.19 -0.18
CA GLU A 24 -19.66 24.47 1.17
C GLU A 24 -19.31 23.13 1.82
N GLY A 25 -18.05 22.98 2.21
CA GLY A 25 -17.52 21.73 2.75
C GLY A 25 -16.01 21.80 2.88
N ASN A 26 -15.50 22.84 3.54
CA ASN A 26 -14.13 22.82 4.06
C ASN A 26 -14.10 21.76 5.17
N TYR A 27 -13.60 20.57 4.86
CA TYR A 27 -13.36 19.47 5.82
C TYR A 27 -11.87 19.31 6.16
N PHE A 28 -11.11 20.41 6.09
CA PHE A 28 -9.71 20.48 6.52
C PHE A 28 -9.43 21.93 6.96
N ASP A 29 -10.06 22.33 8.05
CA ASP A 29 -9.67 23.49 8.84
C ASP A 29 -10.00 23.18 10.31
N ASP A 30 -9.19 22.30 10.88
CA ASP A 30 -9.05 22.14 12.33
C ASP A 30 -7.54 21.98 12.56
N GLU A 31 -6.84 23.12 12.58
CA GLU A 31 -5.55 23.25 13.25
C GLU A 31 -5.78 23.01 14.75
N ASP A 32 -5.62 21.76 15.20
CA ASP A 32 -5.47 21.42 16.62
C ASP A 32 -4.59 20.16 16.77
N ASP A 33 -3.41 20.18 16.17
CA ASP A 33 -2.28 19.33 16.57
C ASP A 33 -1.68 19.85 17.90
N ASP A 34 -2.47 19.83 18.97
CA ASP A 34 -2.00 20.07 20.35
C ASP A 34 -1.40 18.77 20.92
N TRP A 35 -0.17 18.46 20.50
CA TRP A 35 0.75 17.56 21.23
C TRP A 35 1.34 18.24 22.49
N GLY A 36 0.67 19.26 23.03
CA GLY A 36 0.95 19.90 24.29
C GLY A 36 0.29 19.14 25.44
N ARG A 37 1.13 18.60 26.33
CA ARG A 37 0.78 18.06 27.64
C ARG A 37 -0.26 18.94 28.37
N LYS A 38 -1.55 18.59 28.27
CA LYS A 38 -2.61 19.21 29.10
C LYS A 38 -2.35 18.87 30.58
N PRO A 39 -2.45 19.84 31.51
CA PRO A 39 -2.33 19.56 32.93
C PRO A 39 -3.45 18.59 33.33
N SER A 40 -3.10 17.56 34.08
CA SER A 40 -3.94 16.39 34.24
C SER A 40 -5.29 16.74 34.88
N SER A 41 -6.38 16.40 34.19
CA SER A 41 -7.76 16.44 34.71
C SER A 41 -7.97 15.56 35.95
N THR A 42 -7.02 14.66 36.25
CA THR A 42 -7.03 13.82 37.45
C THR A 42 -7.10 14.60 38.77
N ALA A 43 -6.72 15.88 38.81
CA ALA A 43 -6.82 16.68 40.03
C ALA A 43 -8.26 17.16 40.34
N LYS A 44 -9.09 17.44 39.32
CA LYS A 44 -10.50 17.85 39.51
C LYS A 44 -11.43 16.66 39.74
N ASP A 45 -11.14 15.52 39.13
CA ASP A 45 -11.96 14.30 39.31
C ASP A 45 -11.79 13.65 40.68
N LYS A 46 -10.59 13.71 41.28
CA LYS A 46 -10.34 13.19 42.64
C LYS A 46 -11.19 13.90 43.70
N ASN A 47 -11.28 15.23 43.63
CA ASN A 47 -12.06 16.02 44.59
C ASN A 47 -13.59 15.78 44.47
N SER A 48 -14.05 15.32 43.31
CA SER A 48 -15.45 14.95 43.03
C SER A 48 -15.78 13.53 43.48
N LEU A 49 -14.78 12.63 43.54
CA LEU A 49 -14.95 11.26 44.04
C LEU A 49 -14.95 11.19 45.58
N GLU A 50 -14.20 12.08 46.25
CA GLU A 50 -14.11 12.11 47.72
C GLU A 50 -15.42 12.54 48.42
N SER A 51 -16.34 13.20 47.70
CA SER A 51 -17.66 13.60 48.23
C SER A 51 -18.81 12.66 47.86
N LYS A 52 -18.54 11.54 47.16
CA LYS A 52 -19.57 10.61 46.66
C LYS A 52 -19.86 9.50 47.66
N SER A 53 -21.10 9.01 47.63
CA SER A 53 -21.46 7.83 48.41
C SER A 53 -20.81 6.57 47.86
N VAL A 54 -20.66 5.53 48.69
CA VAL A 54 -20.11 4.23 48.27
C VAL A 54 -20.88 3.64 47.08
N GLN A 55 -22.21 3.78 47.07
CA GLN A 55 -23.06 3.30 45.99
C GLN A 55 -22.84 4.05 44.68
N GLU A 56 -22.64 5.37 44.72
CA GLU A 56 -22.28 6.15 43.52
C GLU A 56 -20.88 5.80 42.99
N LEU A 57 -19.95 5.42 43.87
CA LEU A 57 -18.62 4.96 43.49
C LEU A 57 -18.68 3.58 42.83
N GLU A 58 -19.53 2.70 43.34
CA GLU A 58 -19.80 1.37 42.77
C GLU A 58 -20.42 1.47 41.38
N ASP A 59 -21.47 2.29 41.21
CA ASP A 59 -22.12 2.53 39.91
C ASP A 59 -21.15 3.18 38.91
N TYR A 60 -20.33 4.13 39.38
CA TYR A 60 -19.29 4.74 38.55
C TYR A 60 -18.24 3.73 38.09
N ALA A 61 -17.78 2.84 38.97
CA ALA A 61 -16.80 1.82 38.64
C ALA A 61 -17.33 0.83 37.59
N VAL A 62 -18.58 0.39 37.75
CA VAL A 62 -19.28 -0.44 36.77
C VAL A 62 -19.42 0.28 35.44
N SER A 63 -19.94 1.51 35.43
CA SER A 63 -20.09 2.30 34.20
C SER A 63 -18.76 2.49 33.49
N LYS A 64 -17.68 2.78 34.22
CA LYS A 64 -16.35 2.93 33.63
C LYS A 64 -15.79 1.62 33.08
N ALA A 65 -16.05 0.49 33.74
CA ALA A 65 -15.67 -0.81 33.21
C ALA A 65 -16.43 -1.09 31.90
N GLU A 66 -17.74 -0.88 31.86
CA GLU A 66 -18.54 -1.05 30.64
C GLU A 66 -18.07 -0.15 29.48
N ASP A 67 -17.78 1.12 29.76
CA ASP A 67 -17.26 2.05 28.75
C ASP A 67 -15.88 1.64 28.22
N THR A 68 -15.04 1.08 29.09
CA THR A 68 -13.74 0.51 28.70
C THR A 68 -13.95 -0.69 27.79
N THR A 69 -14.84 -1.63 28.17
CA THR A 69 -15.20 -2.78 27.33
C THR A 69 -15.69 -2.35 25.95
N LYS A 70 -16.58 -1.37 25.86
CA LYS A 70 -17.06 -0.83 24.57
C LYS A 70 -15.91 -0.26 23.73
N SER A 71 -14.98 0.44 24.36
CA SER A 71 -13.82 1.03 23.69
C SER A 71 -12.89 -0.04 23.12
N VAL A 72 -12.59 -1.09 23.90
CA VAL A 72 -11.77 -2.23 23.42
C VAL A 72 -12.44 -2.95 22.25
N ASN A 73 -13.75 -3.21 22.35
CA ASN A 73 -14.50 -3.84 21.25
C ASN A 73 -14.50 -2.98 19.98
N ASN A 74 -14.57 -1.65 20.11
CA ASN A 74 -14.44 -0.77 18.95
C ASN A 74 -13.04 -0.82 18.33
N CYS A 75 -11.97 -0.88 19.15
CA CYS A 75 -10.61 -1.08 18.66
C CYS A 75 -10.45 -2.41 17.92
N LEU A 76 -11.05 -3.49 18.44
CA LEU A 76 -11.05 -4.81 17.81
C LEU A 76 -11.66 -4.75 16.41
N ARG A 77 -12.87 -4.17 16.29
CA ARG A 77 -13.54 -3.97 15.01
C ARG A 77 -12.67 -3.21 14.01
N ILE A 78 -12.06 -2.10 14.44
CA ILE A 78 -11.17 -1.30 13.58
C ILE A 78 -9.95 -2.13 13.15
N ALA A 79 -9.36 -2.91 14.05
CA ALA A 79 -8.22 -3.76 13.71
C ALA A 79 -8.59 -4.85 12.70
N GLU A 80 -9.80 -5.44 12.82
CA GLU A 80 -10.33 -6.38 11.83
C GLU A 80 -10.52 -5.75 10.45
N ASP A 81 -11.09 -4.53 10.40
CA ASP A 81 -11.28 -3.77 9.17
C ASP A 81 -9.91 -3.49 8.50
N ILE A 82 -8.90 -3.07 9.28
CA ILE A 82 -7.53 -2.85 8.77
C ILE A 82 -6.92 -4.15 8.24
N ARG A 83 -7.15 -5.29 8.91
CA ARG A 83 -6.63 -6.60 8.48
C ARG A 83 -7.19 -7.01 7.12
N GLU A 84 -8.47 -6.73 6.87
CA GLU A 84 -9.10 -6.98 5.58
C GLU A 84 -8.51 -6.10 4.48
N ASP A 85 -8.38 -4.79 4.74
CA ASP A 85 -7.76 -3.84 3.79
C ASP A 85 -6.30 -4.19 3.49
N ALA A 86 -5.53 -4.59 4.50
CA ALA A 86 -4.15 -5.03 4.35
C ALA A 86 -4.04 -6.29 3.49
N THR A 87 -4.98 -7.22 3.62
CA THR A 87 -5.04 -8.43 2.77
C THR A 87 -5.26 -8.05 1.31
N ARG A 88 -6.22 -7.17 1.02
CA ARG A 88 -6.47 -6.66 -0.35
C ARG A 88 -5.24 -5.94 -0.91
N THR A 89 -4.57 -5.15 -0.08
CA THR A 89 -3.35 -4.43 -0.46
C THR A 89 -2.20 -5.38 -0.81
N LEU A 90 -2.00 -6.45 -0.03
CA LEU A 90 -0.99 -7.47 -0.33
C LEU A 90 -1.27 -8.21 -1.65
N ASP A 91 -2.52 -8.57 -1.92
CA ASP A 91 -2.89 -9.19 -3.19
C ASP A 91 -2.63 -8.23 -4.37
N MET A 92 -2.91 -6.93 -4.21
CA MET A 92 -2.59 -5.91 -5.21
C MET A 92 -1.08 -5.78 -5.44
N LEU A 93 -0.28 -5.70 -4.36
CA LEU A 93 1.18 -5.62 -4.47
C LEU A 93 1.73 -6.83 -5.23
N HIS A 94 1.28 -8.04 -4.92
CA HIS A 94 1.69 -9.24 -5.64
C HIS A 94 1.38 -9.15 -7.14
N GLN A 95 0.16 -8.72 -7.50
CA GLN A 95 -0.22 -8.54 -8.90
C GLN A 95 0.62 -7.48 -9.62
N GLN A 96 0.99 -6.39 -8.93
CA GLN A 96 1.88 -5.35 -9.46
C GLN A 96 3.30 -5.88 -9.69
N GLY A 97 3.85 -6.68 -8.76
CA GLY A 97 5.15 -7.34 -8.92
C GLY A 97 5.20 -8.25 -10.16
N GLU A 98 4.14 -9.02 -10.41
CA GLU A 98 3.99 -9.84 -11.61
C GLU A 98 3.87 -8.99 -12.90
N GLN A 99 3.23 -7.81 -12.82
CA GLN A 99 3.20 -6.88 -13.95
C GLN A 99 4.58 -6.31 -14.26
N ILE A 100 5.35 -5.92 -13.24
CA ILE A 100 6.73 -5.43 -13.42
C ILE A 100 7.60 -6.50 -14.08
N THR A 101 7.48 -7.76 -13.62
CA THR A 101 8.19 -8.91 -14.19
C THR A 101 7.80 -9.13 -15.67
N ARG A 102 6.51 -9.06 -16.00
CA ARG A 102 6.05 -9.14 -17.40
C ARG A 102 6.62 -8.02 -18.25
N THR A 103 6.65 -6.79 -17.74
CA THR A 103 7.21 -5.63 -18.45
C THR A 103 8.70 -5.81 -18.73
N HIS A 104 9.47 -6.30 -17.76
CA HIS A 104 10.87 -6.66 -17.96
C HIS A 104 11.05 -7.67 -19.11
N ASN A 105 10.24 -8.73 -19.14
CA ASN A 105 10.31 -9.72 -20.22
C ASN A 105 10.00 -9.10 -21.60
N MET A 106 9.03 -8.18 -21.69
CA MET A 106 8.74 -7.46 -22.92
C MET A 106 9.90 -6.58 -23.37
N VAL A 107 10.62 -5.95 -22.44
CA VAL A 107 11.80 -5.14 -22.75
C VAL A 107 12.95 -6.01 -23.28
N VAL A 108 13.17 -7.19 -22.68
CA VAL A 108 14.13 -8.20 -23.18
C VAL A 108 13.77 -8.69 -24.58
N GLU A 109 12.50 -8.96 -24.85
CA GLU A 109 12.04 -9.38 -26.18
C GLU A 109 12.25 -8.26 -27.21
N THR A 110 11.87 -7.04 -26.86
CA THR A 110 12.06 -5.86 -27.72
C THR A 110 13.53 -5.61 -28.01
N GLU A 111 14.43 -5.83 -27.05
CA GLU A 111 15.87 -5.76 -27.28
C GLU A 111 16.33 -6.76 -28.35
N LYS A 112 15.85 -8.01 -28.28
CA LYS A 112 16.23 -9.05 -29.25
C LYS A 112 15.79 -8.65 -30.66
N ASP A 113 14.57 -8.15 -30.79
CA ASP A 113 14.04 -7.70 -32.08
C ASP A 113 14.72 -6.45 -32.60
N LEU A 114 15.01 -5.48 -31.72
CA LEU A 114 15.81 -4.32 -32.07
C LEU A 114 17.20 -4.74 -32.55
N SER A 115 17.86 -5.66 -31.85
CA SER A 115 19.19 -6.16 -32.24
C SER A 115 19.18 -6.85 -33.60
N ARG A 116 18.10 -7.57 -33.95
CA ARG A 116 17.90 -8.13 -35.31
C ARG A 116 17.69 -7.02 -36.33
N GLY A 117 16.83 -6.05 -36.03
CA GLY A 117 16.56 -4.89 -36.89
C GLY A 117 17.80 -4.05 -37.16
N GLU A 118 18.64 -3.82 -36.16
CA GLU A 118 19.91 -3.10 -36.29
C GLU A 118 20.88 -3.80 -37.25
N LYS A 119 20.96 -5.14 -37.21
CA LYS A 119 21.77 -5.92 -38.17
C LYS A 119 21.24 -5.77 -39.60
N LEU A 120 19.91 -5.81 -39.78
CA LEU A 120 19.28 -5.60 -41.09
C LEU A 120 19.55 -4.18 -41.62
N LEU A 121 19.39 -3.15 -40.78
CA LEU A 121 19.70 -1.75 -41.13
C LEU A 121 21.16 -1.52 -41.48
N ASN A 122 22.08 -2.26 -40.86
CA ASN A 122 23.48 -2.23 -41.25
C ASN A 122 23.69 -2.82 -42.65
N ASN A 123 23.04 -3.96 -42.96
CA ASN A 123 23.18 -4.65 -44.25
C ASN A 123 22.51 -3.91 -45.42
N LEU A 124 21.41 -3.19 -45.18
CA LEU A 124 20.69 -2.41 -46.20
C LEU A 124 21.51 -1.24 -46.78
N GLY A 125 22.59 -0.86 -46.11
CA GLY A 125 23.45 0.24 -46.51
C GLY A 125 24.26 0.02 -47.78
N GLY A 126 24.42 -1.23 -48.25
CA GLY A 126 25.21 -1.56 -49.44
C GLY A 126 26.64 -0.98 -49.44
N MET A 127 27.27 -0.95 -50.63
CA MET A 127 28.64 -0.43 -50.81
C MET A 127 28.71 1.11 -50.82
N PHE A 128 27.57 1.81 -50.84
CA PHE A 128 27.50 3.27 -51.00
C PHE A 128 27.11 4.03 -49.72
N SER A 129 26.66 3.35 -48.67
CA SER A 129 26.42 4.00 -47.38
C SER A 129 27.55 3.71 -46.39
N LYS A 130 27.86 4.69 -45.54
CA LYS A 130 28.82 4.49 -44.44
C LYS A 130 28.32 3.38 -43.50
N PRO A 131 29.19 2.45 -43.05
CA PRO A 131 28.81 1.41 -42.10
C PRO A 131 28.30 2.04 -40.80
N TRP A 132 27.23 1.48 -40.22
CA TRP A 132 26.64 1.95 -38.98
C TRP A 132 26.69 0.86 -37.92
N LYS A 133 27.32 1.17 -36.78
CA LYS A 133 27.34 0.29 -35.61
C LYS A 133 26.44 0.87 -34.53
N PRO A 134 25.42 0.14 -34.05
CA PRO A 134 24.63 0.59 -32.91
C PRO A 134 25.54 0.73 -31.69
N LYS A 135 25.30 1.76 -30.88
CA LYS A 135 25.98 1.93 -29.59
C LYS A 135 25.15 1.18 -28.54
N LYS A 136 25.71 0.11 -27.98
CA LYS A 136 25.16 -0.60 -26.83
C LYS A 136 26.00 -0.21 -25.61
N THR A 137 25.44 0.55 -24.68
CA THR A 137 26.17 1.03 -23.49
C THR A 137 26.08 0.05 -22.33
N ARG A 138 25.04 -0.78 -22.33
CA ARG A 138 24.81 -1.84 -21.34
C ARG A 138 23.96 -2.97 -21.91
N GLU A 139 24.01 -4.13 -21.27
CA GLU A 139 23.13 -5.26 -21.57
C GLU A 139 21.84 -5.13 -20.75
N ILE A 140 20.70 -5.40 -21.40
CA ILE A 140 19.40 -5.38 -20.73
C ILE A 140 19.33 -6.63 -19.86
N GLN A 141 19.25 -6.42 -18.54
CA GLN A 141 19.45 -7.49 -17.55
C GLN A 141 18.16 -8.28 -17.29
N GLY A 142 17.01 -7.80 -17.77
CA GLY A 142 15.72 -8.48 -17.59
C GLY A 142 15.29 -8.52 -16.13
N PRO A 143 14.26 -9.32 -15.78
CA PRO A 143 13.73 -9.31 -14.44
C PRO A 143 14.81 -9.82 -13.47
N VAL A 144 15.24 -8.96 -12.55
CA VAL A 144 16.13 -9.34 -11.46
C VAL A 144 15.33 -10.17 -10.47
N ILE A 145 15.23 -11.47 -10.75
CA ILE A 145 14.82 -12.47 -9.78
C ILE A 145 16.06 -12.69 -8.92
N THR A 146 16.37 -11.78 -7.98
CA THR A 146 17.32 -12.14 -6.93
C THR A 146 16.76 -13.40 -6.27
N PRO A 147 17.44 -14.55 -6.34
CA PRO A 147 17.09 -15.66 -5.47
C PRO A 147 17.37 -15.13 -4.07
N ASP A 148 16.34 -15.12 -3.22
CA ASP A 148 16.50 -14.81 -1.82
C ASP A 148 17.72 -15.58 -1.29
N ASN A 149 18.68 -14.83 -0.76
CA ASN A 149 19.87 -15.37 -0.14
C ASN A 149 19.46 -16.47 0.86
N PRO A 150 19.97 -17.72 0.77
CA PRO A 150 19.54 -18.84 1.63
C PRO A 150 20.18 -18.77 3.04
N SER A 151 20.37 -17.57 3.56
CA SER A 151 21.00 -17.33 4.85
C SER A 151 20.03 -16.58 5.76
N LYS A 152 19.18 -17.39 6.40
CA LYS A 152 18.26 -17.08 7.51
C LYS A 152 16.82 -16.75 7.09
N LYS A 153 16.01 -17.80 7.29
CA LYS A 153 14.70 -17.78 7.95
C LYS A 153 13.51 -17.61 7.01
N ASN A 154 12.86 -18.76 6.79
CA ASN A 154 11.43 -18.98 6.57
C ASN A 154 10.63 -17.70 6.33
N ILE A 155 10.12 -17.51 5.11
CA ILE A 155 8.87 -16.85 4.70
C ILE A 155 9.01 -16.69 3.17
N ALA A 156 8.66 -17.71 2.40
CA ALA A 156 8.41 -17.59 0.95
C ALA A 156 8.04 -18.96 0.37
N ASN A 157 7.08 -19.65 0.96
CA ASN A 157 6.39 -20.74 0.27
C ASN A 157 4.90 -20.50 0.32
N LYS A 158 4.21 -20.85 -0.77
CA LYS A 158 2.74 -20.81 -0.89
C LYS A 158 2.05 -21.62 0.21
N GLU A 159 2.77 -22.55 0.80
CA GLU A 159 2.41 -23.40 1.95
C GLU A 159 2.45 -22.64 3.31
N ASP A 160 3.22 -21.56 3.43
CA ASP A 160 3.22 -20.70 4.62
C ASP A 160 1.94 -19.84 4.70
N ARG A 161 1.29 -19.58 3.56
CA ARG A 161 -0.03 -18.91 3.47
C ARG A 161 -1.15 -19.78 4.07
N GLU A 162 -0.99 -21.11 4.05
CA GLU A 162 -1.91 -22.05 4.70
C GLU A 162 -1.59 -22.26 6.19
N LYS A 163 -0.33 -22.04 6.59
CA LYS A 163 0.10 -22.01 8.01
C LYS A 163 -0.23 -20.70 8.74
N LEU A 164 -0.75 -19.68 8.06
CA LEU A 164 -1.41 -18.51 8.65
C LEU A 164 -2.82 -18.83 9.22
N GLY A 165 -3.09 -20.08 9.62
CA GLY A 165 -4.24 -20.40 10.47
C GLY A 165 -5.61 -20.50 9.78
N LEU A 166 -5.70 -20.55 8.45
CA LEU A 166 -6.99 -20.75 7.74
C LEU A 166 -7.46 -22.22 7.71
N SER A 167 -6.99 -23.04 8.64
CA SER A 167 -7.62 -24.34 8.89
C SER A 167 -8.99 -24.09 9.53
N PRO A 168 -10.05 -24.86 9.21
CA PRO A 168 -11.28 -24.82 9.98
C PRO A 168 -10.94 -25.09 11.45
N MET A 169 -11.07 -24.07 12.29
CA MET A 169 -10.83 -24.17 13.72
C MET A 169 -11.61 -25.39 14.24
N PRO A 170 -11.02 -26.25 15.11
CA PRO A 170 -11.74 -27.38 15.66
C PRO A 170 -13.02 -26.84 16.31
N LYS A 171 -14.17 -27.42 15.97
CA LYS A 171 -15.42 -27.21 16.71
C LYS A 171 -15.22 -27.69 18.15
N GLY A 172 -14.62 -26.83 18.96
CA GLY A 172 -14.52 -26.93 20.41
C GLY A 172 -15.56 -26.01 21.03
N ARG A 173 -16.84 -26.24 20.73
CA ARG A 173 -17.92 -25.66 21.54
C ARG A 173 -18.05 -26.49 22.81
N SER A 174 -17.20 -26.19 23.78
CA SER A 174 -17.60 -26.37 25.17
C SER A 174 -18.60 -25.26 25.45
N ALA A 175 -19.88 -25.62 25.50
CA ALA A 175 -20.93 -24.72 25.94
C ALA A 175 -20.53 -24.10 27.29
N PRO A 176 -20.80 -22.81 27.53
CA PRO A 176 -20.84 -22.30 28.89
C PRO A 176 -21.99 -23.03 29.58
N THR A 177 -21.64 -24.07 30.34
CA THR A 177 -22.55 -24.67 31.30
C THR A 177 -22.87 -23.59 32.32
N THR A 178 -24.16 -23.27 32.42
CA THR A 178 -24.82 -22.41 33.41
C THR A 178 -24.76 -20.89 33.12
N PRO A 179 -25.92 -20.19 33.05
CA PRO A 179 -25.93 -18.74 33.10
C PRO A 179 -25.34 -18.28 34.44
N PRO A 180 -24.41 -17.29 34.48
CA PRO A 180 -23.99 -16.74 35.76
C PRO A 180 -25.19 -16.05 36.38
N ASN A 181 -25.36 -16.29 37.68
CA ASN A 181 -26.26 -15.52 38.53
C ASN A 181 -26.03 -14.02 38.29
N GLU A 182 -27.11 -13.25 38.19
CA GLU A 182 -27.07 -11.79 38.09
C GLU A 182 -26.08 -11.27 39.17
N PRO A 183 -25.03 -10.50 38.80
CA PRO A 183 -23.99 -10.12 39.75
C PRO A 183 -24.61 -9.25 40.83
N ALA A 184 -24.77 -9.82 42.03
CA ALA A 184 -25.49 -9.18 43.12
C ALA A 184 -24.73 -7.98 43.71
N ASN A 185 -23.44 -7.82 43.36
CA ASN A 185 -22.57 -6.74 43.84
C ASN A 185 -21.79 -6.10 42.67
N ALA A 186 -21.59 -4.77 42.73
CA ALA A 186 -20.87 -3.99 41.72
C ALA A 186 -19.47 -4.53 41.42
N TYR A 187 -18.76 -5.04 42.43
CA TYR A 187 -17.46 -5.70 42.26
C TYR A 187 -17.50 -6.89 41.29
N GLN A 188 -18.51 -7.76 41.41
CA GLN A 188 -18.65 -8.90 40.50
C GLN A 188 -18.95 -8.44 39.06
N LYS A 189 -19.74 -7.38 38.91
CA LYS A 189 -20.04 -6.81 37.60
C LYS A 189 -18.79 -6.20 36.95
N VAL A 190 -17.95 -5.51 37.72
CA VAL A 190 -16.65 -5.02 37.26
C VAL A 190 -15.72 -6.17 36.86
N ASP A 191 -15.67 -7.26 37.65
CA ASP A 191 -14.82 -8.40 37.32
C ASP A 191 -15.27 -9.13 36.04
N VAL A 192 -16.58 -9.22 35.80
CA VAL A 192 -17.12 -9.73 34.53
C VAL A 192 -16.72 -8.85 33.35
N GLU A 193 -16.80 -7.52 33.50
CA GLU A 193 -16.37 -6.59 32.45
C GLU A 193 -14.86 -6.66 32.21
N LYS A 194 -14.04 -6.84 33.25
CA LYS A 194 -12.60 -7.05 33.12
C LYS A 194 -12.27 -8.33 32.35
N ALA A 195 -12.96 -9.43 32.65
CA ALA A 195 -12.76 -10.69 31.91
C ALA A 195 -13.05 -10.49 30.41
N LYS A 196 -14.14 -9.78 30.06
CA LYS A 196 -14.44 -9.43 28.65
C LYS A 196 -13.37 -8.54 28.04
N GLN A 197 -12.83 -7.59 28.79
CA GLN A 197 -11.75 -6.73 28.33
C GLN A 197 -10.48 -7.54 28.05
N ASP A 198 -10.11 -8.44 28.95
CA ASP A 198 -8.93 -9.29 28.81
C ASP A 198 -9.04 -10.21 27.57
N ASP A 199 -10.21 -10.83 27.36
CA ASP A 199 -10.49 -11.64 26.17
C ASP A 199 -10.37 -10.79 24.89
N ALA A 200 -11.03 -9.61 24.84
CA ALA A 200 -11.00 -8.74 23.67
C ALA A 200 -9.61 -8.13 23.42
N LEU A 201 -8.82 -7.88 24.45
CA LEU A 201 -7.43 -7.43 24.34
C LEU A 201 -6.51 -8.54 23.83
N SER A 202 -6.78 -9.80 24.19
CA SER A 202 -6.07 -10.95 23.63
C SER A 202 -6.34 -11.07 22.13
N ASP A 203 -7.61 -11.02 21.71
CA ASP A 203 -7.98 -11.05 20.29
C ASP A 203 -7.36 -9.87 19.52
N LEU A 204 -7.37 -8.67 20.11
CA LEU A 204 -6.74 -7.49 19.51
C LEU A 204 -5.22 -7.68 19.36
N SER A 205 -4.56 -8.28 20.34
CA SER A 205 -3.13 -8.59 20.29
C SER A 205 -2.80 -9.56 19.14
N ASP A 206 -3.63 -10.58 18.93
CA ASP A 206 -3.45 -11.54 17.84
C ASP A 206 -3.57 -10.86 16.48
N ILE A 207 -4.59 -10.01 16.29
CA ILE A 207 -4.77 -9.22 15.05
C ILE A 207 -3.59 -8.28 14.80
N LEU A 208 -3.10 -7.61 15.85
CA LEU A 208 -1.92 -6.74 15.72
C LEU A 208 -0.67 -7.55 15.33
N GLY A 209 -0.57 -8.82 15.77
CA GLY A 209 0.43 -9.77 15.32
C GLY A 209 0.35 -10.04 13.82
N ASP A 210 -0.84 -10.34 13.32
CA ASP A 210 -1.10 -10.55 11.89
C ASP A 210 -0.78 -9.30 11.06
N LEU A 211 -1.25 -8.13 11.51
CA LEU A 211 -0.99 -6.83 10.88
C LEU A 211 0.49 -6.52 10.78
N LYS A 212 1.27 -6.84 11.82
CA LYS A 212 2.74 -6.72 11.78
C LYS A 212 3.36 -7.65 10.74
N GLY A 213 2.91 -8.91 10.67
CA GLY A 213 3.37 -9.86 9.66
C GLY A 213 3.11 -9.37 8.25
N MET A 214 1.89 -8.88 7.99
CA MET A 214 1.50 -8.29 6.71
C MET A 214 2.30 -7.04 6.39
N ALA A 215 2.53 -6.14 7.35
CA ALA A 215 3.33 -4.93 7.14
C ALA A 215 4.78 -5.24 6.73
N ILE A 216 5.41 -6.24 7.35
CA ILE A 216 6.75 -6.71 6.97
C ILE A 216 6.73 -7.30 5.55
N GLY A 217 5.72 -8.11 5.23
CA GLY A 217 5.54 -8.68 3.89
C GLY A 217 5.37 -7.61 2.82
N MET A 218 4.51 -6.62 3.08
CA MET A 218 4.31 -5.46 2.19
C MET A 218 5.61 -4.68 1.98
N GLY A 219 6.36 -4.40 3.05
CA GLY A 219 7.64 -3.68 2.96
C GLY A 219 8.67 -4.43 2.12
N THR A 220 8.80 -5.75 2.33
CA THR A 220 9.74 -6.60 1.58
C THR A 220 9.39 -6.66 0.09
N GLU A 221 8.10 -6.80 -0.23
CA GLU A 221 7.65 -6.81 -1.63
C GLU A 221 7.83 -5.44 -2.31
N LEU A 222 7.57 -4.34 -1.59
CA LEU A 222 7.85 -2.98 -2.09
C LEU A 222 9.34 -2.76 -2.37
N ASP A 223 10.24 -3.16 -1.46
CA ASP A 223 11.69 -3.05 -1.66
C ASP A 223 12.15 -3.85 -2.89
N ARG A 224 11.58 -5.04 -3.08
CA ARG A 224 11.84 -5.88 -4.26
C ARG A 224 11.35 -5.20 -5.53
N GLN A 225 10.13 -4.67 -5.54
CA GLN A 225 9.55 -3.98 -6.70
C GLN A 225 10.32 -2.71 -7.05
N ASN A 226 10.73 -1.91 -6.06
CA ASN A 226 11.54 -0.71 -6.27
C ASN A 226 12.84 -1.03 -7.01
N LYS A 227 13.58 -2.04 -6.54
CA LYS A 227 14.80 -2.50 -7.23
C LYS A 227 14.52 -3.02 -8.64
N ALA A 228 13.40 -3.73 -8.84
CA ALA A 228 13.01 -4.19 -10.16
C ALA A 228 12.67 -3.01 -11.09
N LEU A 229 12.01 -1.96 -10.59
CA LEU A 229 11.70 -0.75 -11.33
C LEU A 229 12.94 0.07 -11.70
N ASP A 230 13.92 0.20 -10.79
CA ASP A 230 15.18 0.88 -11.09
C ASP A 230 15.90 0.21 -12.28
N ASN A 231 16.05 -1.11 -12.21
CA ASN A 231 16.63 -1.89 -13.30
C ASN A 231 15.82 -1.77 -14.60
N LEU A 232 14.48 -1.77 -14.49
CA LEU A 232 13.59 -1.60 -15.64
C LEU A 232 13.78 -0.22 -16.29
N SER A 233 13.89 0.83 -15.49
CA SER A 233 14.08 2.20 -15.95
C SER A 233 15.36 2.31 -16.78
N ASP A 234 16.46 1.79 -16.26
CA ASP A 234 17.72 1.75 -16.99
C ASP A 234 17.55 0.97 -18.31
N ASP A 235 16.91 -0.21 -18.27
CA ASP A 235 16.55 -1.08 -19.41
C ASP A 235 15.78 -0.36 -20.51
N VAL A 236 14.77 0.40 -20.12
CA VAL A 236 13.97 1.21 -21.03
C VAL A 236 14.78 2.38 -21.60
N ASP A 237 15.64 3.04 -20.83
CA ASP A 237 16.44 4.17 -21.31
C ASP A 237 17.46 3.77 -22.38
N GLU A 238 18.16 2.65 -22.18
CA GLU A 238 19.06 2.10 -23.20
C GLU A 238 18.30 1.68 -24.45
N LEU A 239 17.16 1.01 -24.28
CA LEU A 239 16.31 0.61 -25.39
C LEU A 239 15.85 1.83 -26.20
N ASN A 240 15.38 2.88 -25.53
CA ASN A 240 14.95 4.13 -26.15
C ASN A 240 16.08 4.81 -26.93
N SER A 241 17.30 4.86 -26.36
CA SER A 241 18.49 5.39 -27.03
C SER A 241 18.81 4.63 -28.32
N ARG A 242 18.80 3.28 -28.26
CA ARG A 242 19.06 2.41 -29.41
C ARG A 242 17.98 2.53 -30.48
N VAL A 243 16.71 2.56 -30.10
CA VAL A 243 15.58 2.76 -31.03
C VAL A 243 15.71 4.10 -31.77
N LYS A 244 16.06 5.18 -31.06
CA LYS A 244 16.34 6.49 -31.70
C LYS A 244 17.48 6.40 -32.71
N GLY A 245 18.56 5.70 -32.37
CA GLY A 245 19.70 5.46 -33.27
C GLY A 245 19.31 4.69 -34.53
N ALA A 246 18.55 3.60 -34.37
CA ALA A 246 18.03 2.79 -35.47
C ALA A 246 17.09 3.61 -36.38
N ASN A 247 16.20 4.42 -35.80
CA ASN A 247 15.30 5.30 -36.56
C ASN A 247 16.07 6.36 -37.37
N GLN A 248 17.10 6.99 -36.78
CA GLN A 248 17.96 7.93 -37.50
C GLN A 248 18.69 7.24 -38.66
N ARG A 249 19.19 6.02 -38.46
CA ARG A 249 19.83 5.24 -39.53
C ARG A 249 18.84 4.92 -40.64
N ALA A 250 17.63 4.47 -40.30
CA ALA A 250 16.58 4.17 -41.26
C ALA A 250 16.24 5.39 -42.13
N ARG A 251 16.07 6.58 -41.52
CA ARG A 251 15.84 7.85 -42.24
C ARG A 251 16.94 8.19 -43.24
N LYS A 252 18.20 8.06 -42.83
CA LYS A 252 19.36 8.27 -43.72
C LYS A 252 19.39 7.31 -44.91
N LEU A 253 18.93 6.06 -44.73
CA LEU A 253 18.88 5.07 -45.81
C LEU A 253 17.78 5.38 -46.83
N VAL A 254 16.65 5.93 -46.39
CA VAL A 254 15.53 6.30 -47.27
C VAL A 254 15.62 7.73 -47.82
N GLY A 255 16.72 8.44 -47.57
CA GLY A 255 16.97 9.78 -48.11
C GLY A 255 15.98 10.86 -47.63
N LYS A 256 15.41 10.72 -46.43
CA LYS A 256 14.56 11.73 -45.77
C LYS A 256 15.25 12.36 -44.57
#